data_AF-A0A3D3Y0W5-F1
#
_entry.id   AF-A0A3D3Y0W5-F1
#
_cell.length_a   1.000
_cell.length_b   1.000
_cell.length_c   1.000
_cell.angle_alpha   90.00
_cell.angle_beta   90.00
_cell.angle_gamma   90.00
#
_symmetry.space_group_name_H-M   'P 1'
#
loop_
_entity.id
_entity.type
_entity.pdbx_description
1 polymer ?
#
loop_
_entity_poly.entity_id
_entity_poly.type
_entity_poly.pdbx_seq_one_letter_code
_entity_poly.pdbx_strand_id
1 'polypeptide(L)'
;MTYATGREYYDADSHIMELPNFLTEFADPGLREKLPAISYAASAVSEEEALELMRQNGHSQTYKKELLALGDDMIRGPKEIQALGAFDGSDRSLALDVLGFRKQLVFSTLSAALPMSTRVKTDGELQYGAARAHNRAMQAFCSHDDRLLPV
;
A
#
# COMPACT_ATOMS: atom_id res chain seq x y z
N MET A 1 7.60 24.44 -5.08
CA MET A 1 6.54 24.77 -4.11
C MET A 1 5.66 23.55 -4.04
N THR A 2 5.64 22.85 -2.90
CA THR A 2 4.93 21.57 -2.74
C THR A 2 3.53 21.60 -3.33
N TYR A 3 3.06 20.45 -3.83
CA TYR A 3 1.75 20.32 -4.48
C TYR A 3 0.60 20.92 -3.63
N ALA A 4 0.51 20.51 -2.37
CA ALA A 4 -0.45 21.00 -1.40
C ALA A 4 0.11 22.25 -0.69
N THR A 5 0.08 23.40 -1.37
CA THR A 5 0.56 24.69 -0.83
C THR A 5 -0.56 25.73 -0.69
N GLY A 6 -0.32 26.73 0.16
CA GLY A 6 -1.22 27.87 0.39
C GLY A 6 -2.33 27.63 1.41
N ARG A 7 -2.58 26.38 1.83
CA ARG A 7 -3.51 25.95 2.89
C ARG A 7 -3.07 24.60 3.47
N GLU A 8 -3.67 24.18 4.59
CA GLU A 8 -3.56 22.79 5.03
C GLU A 8 -4.48 21.90 4.18
N TYR A 9 -3.92 20.83 3.60
CA TYR A 9 -4.68 19.83 2.87
C TYR A 9 -4.64 18.49 3.63
N TYR A 10 -5.82 17.93 3.84
CA TYR A 10 -6.00 16.59 4.39
C TYR A 10 -6.53 15.74 3.24
N ASP A 11 -5.80 14.70 2.88
CA ASP A 11 -6.18 13.82 1.79
C ASP A 11 -7.08 12.71 2.35
N ALA A 12 -8.33 12.75 1.90
CA ALA A 12 -9.40 11.88 2.39
C ALA A 12 -9.46 10.54 1.64
N ASP A 13 -8.64 10.34 0.61
CA ASP A 13 -8.73 9.16 -0.24
C ASP A 13 -7.38 8.83 -0.89
N SER A 14 -6.51 8.17 -0.10
CA SER A 14 -5.25 7.65 -0.59
C SER A 14 -5.24 6.13 -0.49
N HIS A 15 -4.51 5.49 -1.40
CA HIS A 15 -4.41 4.04 -1.46
C HIS A 15 -2.95 3.56 -1.39
N ILE A 16 -2.75 2.37 -0.81
CA ILE A 16 -1.53 1.59 -0.97
C ILE A 16 -1.64 0.64 -2.17
N MET A 17 -0.51 0.15 -2.68
CA MET A 17 -0.48 -0.99 -3.58
C MET A 17 0.24 -2.13 -2.89
N GLU A 18 -0.53 -3.08 -2.38
CA GLU A 18 -0.02 -4.21 -1.60
C GLU A 18 0.94 -5.07 -2.42
N LEU A 19 1.99 -5.62 -1.79
CA LEU A 19 2.86 -6.64 -2.38
C LEU A 19 2.20 -8.03 -2.34
N PRO A 20 2.68 -9.02 -3.14
CA PRO A 20 2.08 -10.35 -3.20
C PRO A 20 1.90 -11.04 -1.84
N ASN A 21 2.83 -10.83 -0.90
CA ASN A 21 2.82 -11.43 0.44
C ASN A 21 2.05 -10.63 1.51
N PHE A 22 1.38 -9.53 1.15
CA PHE A 22 0.79 -8.60 2.12
C PHE A 22 -0.14 -9.25 3.15
N LEU A 23 -0.98 -10.21 2.75
CA LEU A 23 -1.82 -10.95 3.69
C LEU A 23 -1.04 -12.04 4.45
N THR A 24 -0.18 -12.79 3.76
CA THR A 24 0.50 -13.96 4.35
C THR A 24 1.51 -13.55 5.41
N GLU A 25 2.16 -12.39 5.27
CA GLU A 25 3.11 -11.84 6.24
C GLU A 25 2.45 -11.62 7.61
N PHE A 26 1.22 -11.12 7.63
CA PHE A 26 0.47 -10.78 8.86
C PHE A 26 -0.57 -11.83 9.28
N ALA A 27 -0.62 -12.94 8.56
CA ALA A 27 -1.56 -14.03 8.80
C ALA A 27 -1.32 -14.75 10.13
N ASP A 28 -2.40 -15.28 10.71
CA ASP A 28 -2.29 -16.25 11.80
C ASP A 28 -1.52 -17.50 11.29
N PRO A 29 -0.59 -18.08 12.07
CA PRO A 29 0.29 -19.14 11.57
C PRO A 29 -0.43 -20.34 10.95
N GLY A 30 -1.58 -20.74 11.49
CA GLY A 30 -2.37 -21.88 10.99
C GLY A 30 -3.15 -21.60 9.69
N LEU A 31 -3.24 -20.33 9.28
CA LEU A 31 -3.95 -19.90 8.07
C LEU A 31 -3.02 -19.37 6.98
N ARG A 32 -1.76 -19.07 7.30
CA ARG A 32 -0.79 -18.47 6.38
C ARG A 32 -0.69 -19.21 5.04
N GLU A 33 -0.51 -20.53 5.08
CA GLU A 33 -0.39 -21.38 3.88
C GLU A 33 -1.72 -21.54 3.10
N LYS A 34 -2.84 -21.17 3.71
CA LYS A 34 -4.17 -21.23 3.08
C LYS A 34 -4.55 -19.92 2.39
N LEU A 35 -3.87 -18.82 2.70
CA LEU A 35 -4.16 -17.52 2.12
C LEU A 35 -3.50 -17.39 0.74
N PRO A 36 -4.25 -16.98 -0.29
CA PRO A 36 -3.66 -16.71 -1.58
C PRO A 36 -2.77 -15.46 -1.51
N ALA A 37 -1.82 -15.37 -2.45
CA ALA A 37 -1.12 -14.12 -2.72
C ALA A 37 -2.10 -13.03 -3.20
N ILE A 38 -1.70 -11.77 -3.08
CA ILE A 38 -2.44 -10.65 -3.66
C ILE A 38 -2.53 -10.83 -5.18
N SER A 39 -3.76 -10.75 -5.71
CA SER A 39 -4.02 -10.81 -7.14
C SER A 39 -3.99 -9.43 -7.77
N TYR A 40 -3.22 -9.27 -8.84
CA TYR A 40 -3.13 -8.03 -9.63
C TYR A 40 -4.06 -8.03 -10.85
N ALA A 41 -5.03 -8.95 -10.93
CA ALA A 41 -5.94 -9.06 -12.08
C ALA A 41 -6.77 -7.79 -12.34
N ALA A 42 -6.90 -6.91 -11.35
CA ALA A 42 -7.57 -5.61 -11.45
C ALA A 42 -6.61 -4.41 -11.57
N SER A 43 -5.30 -4.64 -11.73
CA SER A 43 -4.26 -3.61 -11.84
C SER A 43 -3.60 -3.66 -13.22
N ALA A 44 -2.97 -2.55 -13.63
CA ALA A 44 -2.12 -2.54 -14.83
C ALA A 44 -0.70 -3.08 -14.54
N VAL A 45 -0.34 -3.26 -13.27
CA VAL A 45 0.91 -3.87 -12.80
C VAL A 45 0.93 -5.37 -13.13
N SER A 46 2.06 -5.85 -13.63
CA SER A 46 2.27 -7.29 -13.84
C SER A 46 2.61 -8.00 -12.53
N GLU A 47 2.17 -9.25 -12.37
CA GLU A 47 2.53 -10.07 -11.21
C GLU A 47 4.05 -10.26 -11.09
N GLU A 48 4.76 -10.34 -12.23
CA GLU A 48 6.22 -10.46 -12.27
C GLU A 48 6.91 -9.24 -11.67
N GLU A 49 6.47 -8.03 -12.01
CA GLU A 49 7.01 -6.79 -11.45
C GLU A 49 6.80 -6.71 -9.93
N ALA A 50 5.59 -7.06 -9.47
CA ALA A 50 5.28 -7.08 -8.05
C ALA A 50 6.12 -8.11 -7.27
N LEU A 51 6.32 -9.30 -7.85
CA LEU A 51 7.19 -10.33 -7.27
C LEU A 51 8.65 -9.88 -7.22
N GLU A 52 9.15 -9.19 -8.25
CA GLU A 52 10.52 -8.69 -8.25
C GLU A 52 10.73 -7.63 -7.17
N LEU A 53 9.81 -6.68 -7.02
CA LEU A 53 9.86 -5.70 -5.92
C LEU A 53 9.83 -6.36 -4.55
N MET A 54 9.02 -7.40 -4.37
CA MET A 54 9.00 -8.19 -3.14
C MET A 54 10.35 -8.88 -2.89
N ARG A 55 10.96 -9.49 -3.93
CA ARG A 55 12.28 -10.15 -3.83
C ARG A 55 13.41 -9.17 -3.52
N GLN A 56 13.34 -7.96 -4.07
CA GLN A 56 14.32 -6.89 -3.85
C GLN A 56 14.11 -6.12 -2.54
N ASN A 57 13.04 -6.44 -1.79
CA ASN A 57 12.63 -5.70 -0.60
C ASN A 57 12.36 -4.21 -0.89
N GLY A 58 11.62 -3.96 -1.97
CA GLY A 58 11.15 -2.65 -2.39
C GLY A 58 11.98 -1.99 -3.49
N HIS A 59 11.76 -0.71 -3.71
CA HIS A 59 12.46 0.06 -4.73
C HIS A 59 13.95 0.21 -4.44
N SER A 60 14.77 0.20 -5.50
CA SER A 60 16.18 0.54 -5.40
C SER A 60 16.40 1.97 -4.88
N GLN A 61 17.51 2.19 -4.18
CA GLN A 61 17.87 3.52 -3.66
C GLN A 61 18.00 4.57 -4.78
N THR A 62 18.46 4.18 -5.96
CA THR A 62 18.54 5.06 -7.13
C THR A 62 17.15 5.49 -7.58
N TYR A 63 16.22 4.54 -7.72
CA TYR A 63 14.85 4.83 -8.14
C TYR A 63 14.12 5.72 -7.13
N LYS A 64 14.28 5.46 -5.82
CA LYS A 64 13.72 6.34 -4.77
C LYS A 64 14.21 7.79 -4.91
N LYS A 65 15.50 8.00 -5.22
CA LYS A 65 16.06 9.35 -5.46
C LYS A 65 15.46 10.02 -6.70
N GLU A 66 15.24 9.26 -7.77
CA GLU A 66 14.59 9.76 -8.99
C GLU A 66 13.15 10.21 -8.70
N LEU A 67 12.39 9.42 -7.95
CA LEU A 67 11.02 9.78 -7.53
C LEU A 67 11.00 11.04 -6.67
N LEU A 68 11.92 11.15 -5.70
CA LEU A 68 12.05 12.34 -4.86
C LEU A 68 12.44 13.59 -5.67
N ALA A 69 13.28 13.43 -6.70
CA ALA A 69 13.70 14.51 -7.56
C ALA A 69 12.56 15.10 -8.42
N LEU A 70 11.42 14.40 -8.56
CA LEU A 70 10.22 14.94 -9.21
C LEU A 70 9.65 16.14 -8.45
N GLY A 71 9.88 16.24 -7.13
CA GLY A 71 9.37 17.34 -6.32
C GLY A 71 7.86 17.52 -6.47
N ASP A 72 7.44 18.74 -6.84
CA ASP A 72 6.03 19.10 -7.01
C ASP A 72 5.33 18.28 -8.10
N ASP A 73 6.07 17.76 -9.08
CA ASP A 73 5.54 16.93 -10.16
C ASP A 73 5.33 15.46 -9.76
N MET A 74 5.74 15.06 -8.55
CA MET A 74 5.57 13.69 -8.04
C MET A 74 4.12 13.21 -8.15
N ILE A 75 3.14 14.10 -7.91
CA ILE A 75 1.71 13.77 -8.01
C ILE A 75 1.29 13.33 -9.43
N ARG A 76 2.03 13.73 -10.46
CA ARG A 76 1.82 13.37 -11.87
C ARG A 76 2.73 12.23 -12.34
N GLY A 77 3.66 11.82 -11.49
CA GLY A 77 4.67 10.80 -11.76
C GLY A 77 4.10 9.38 -11.74
N PRO A 78 4.99 8.39 -11.54
CA PRO A 78 4.64 6.98 -11.49
C PRO A 78 3.47 6.68 -10.54
N LYS A 79 2.64 5.71 -10.92
CA LYS A 79 1.42 5.30 -10.22
C LYS A 79 1.55 3.88 -9.75
N GLU A 80 0.49 3.39 -9.11
CA GLU A 80 0.40 2.02 -8.63
C GLU A 80 1.66 1.60 -7.85
N ILE A 81 2.22 0.42 -8.14
CA ILE A 81 3.35 -0.14 -7.40
C ILE A 81 4.64 0.65 -7.63
N GLN A 82 4.72 1.47 -8.69
CA GLN A 82 5.90 2.25 -9.03
C GLN A 82 5.97 3.58 -8.26
N ALA A 83 4.90 3.97 -7.56
CA ALA A 83 4.87 5.23 -6.81
C ALA A 83 5.68 5.15 -5.50
N LEU A 84 6.30 6.28 -5.13
CA LEU A 84 7.00 6.38 -3.85
C LEU A 84 6.00 6.19 -2.69
N GLY A 85 6.29 5.24 -1.80
CA GLY A 85 5.41 4.93 -0.68
C GLY A 85 4.15 4.15 -1.05
N ALA A 86 4.12 3.51 -2.23
CA ALA A 86 3.00 2.67 -2.63
C ALA A 86 2.79 1.50 -1.65
N PHE A 87 3.86 0.82 -1.24
CA PHE A 87 3.83 -0.33 -0.32
C PHE A 87 4.71 -0.17 0.93
N ASP A 88 5.56 0.87 0.98
CA ASP A 88 6.46 1.13 2.10
C ASP A 88 6.02 2.39 2.87
N GLY A 89 5.73 2.24 4.17
CA GLY A 89 5.24 3.33 5.01
C GLY A 89 6.29 4.42 5.28
N SER A 90 7.57 4.06 5.31
CA SER A 90 8.67 5.03 5.50
C SER A 90 8.84 5.89 4.23
N ASP A 91 8.78 5.26 3.05
CA ASP A 91 8.78 5.99 1.79
C ASP A 91 7.52 6.86 1.63
N ARG A 92 6.38 6.42 2.16
CA ARG A 92 5.13 7.21 2.15
C ARG A 92 5.28 8.50 2.96
N SER A 93 5.99 8.48 4.09
CA SER A 93 6.31 9.71 4.83
C SER A 93 7.07 10.72 3.99
N LEU A 94 8.05 10.25 3.20
CA LEU A 94 8.81 11.12 2.31
C LEU A 94 7.92 11.70 1.20
N ALA A 95 7.01 10.89 0.65
CA ALA A 95 6.04 11.36 -0.33
C ALA A 95 5.11 12.45 0.27
N LEU A 96 4.64 12.28 1.52
CA LEU A 96 3.86 13.30 2.22
C LEU A 96 4.63 14.60 2.40
N ASP A 97 5.93 14.54 2.71
CA ASP A 97 6.78 15.73 2.86
C ASP A 97 6.92 16.50 1.55
N VAL A 98 7.13 15.78 0.43
CA VAL A 98 7.25 16.38 -0.90
C VAL A 98 5.92 16.96 -1.37
N LEU A 99 4.82 16.23 -1.16
CA LEU A 99 3.49 16.64 -1.62
C LEU A 99 2.87 17.71 -0.73
N GLY A 100 3.23 17.78 0.56
CA GLY A 100 2.75 18.78 1.51
C GLY A 100 1.42 18.46 2.18
N PHE A 101 0.95 17.21 2.12
CA PHE A 101 -0.29 16.81 2.79
C PHE A 101 -0.10 16.73 4.31
N ARG A 102 -1.11 17.20 5.05
CA ARG A 102 -1.08 17.24 6.51
C ARG A 102 -1.35 15.88 7.13
N LYS A 103 -2.35 15.14 6.61
CA LYS A 103 -2.69 13.76 6.94
C LYS A 103 -3.35 13.07 5.75
N GLN A 104 -3.34 11.74 5.75
CA GLN A 104 -3.95 10.87 4.74
C GLN A 104 -4.84 9.82 5.40
N LEU A 105 -6.08 9.67 4.92
CA LEU A 105 -6.81 8.41 5.06
C LEU A 105 -6.21 7.40 4.09
N VAL A 106 -5.85 6.21 4.58
CA VAL A 106 -5.12 5.20 3.81
C VAL A 106 -5.98 3.94 3.67
N PHE A 107 -6.36 3.65 2.43
CA PHE A 107 -7.14 2.49 2.05
C PHE A 107 -6.27 1.43 1.36
N SER A 108 -6.69 0.18 1.45
CA SER A 108 -6.17 -0.91 0.61
C SER A 108 -6.63 -0.78 -0.84
N THR A 109 -5.89 -1.35 -1.78
CA THR A 109 -6.36 -1.46 -3.17
C THR A 109 -6.86 -2.86 -3.50
N LEU A 110 -6.06 -3.88 -3.19
CA LEU A 110 -6.32 -5.25 -3.65
C LEU A 110 -6.70 -6.20 -2.51
N SER A 111 -6.14 -5.99 -1.32
CA SER A 111 -6.21 -6.96 -0.22
C SER A 111 -7.61 -7.12 0.39
N ALA A 112 -8.49 -6.13 0.25
CA ALA A 112 -9.88 -6.21 0.69
C ALA A 112 -10.72 -7.22 -0.11
N ALA A 113 -10.28 -7.60 -1.31
CA ALA A 113 -11.04 -8.48 -2.20
C ALA A 113 -11.29 -9.88 -1.60
N LEU A 114 -10.39 -10.42 -0.78
CA LEU A 114 -10.62 -11.72 -0.14
C LEU A 114 -11.53 -11.63 1.11
N PRO A 115 -11.22 -10.79 2.13
CA PRO A 115 -12.02 -10.74 3.35
C PRO A 115 -13.37 -10.04 3.20
N MET A 116 -13.53 -9.11 2.25
CA MET A 116 -14.72 -8.27 2.10
C MET A 116 -15.56 -8.59 0.85
N SER A 117 -15.21 -9.63 0.08
CA SER A 117 -15.99 -9.98 -1.10
C SER A 117 -17.38 -10.51 -0.74
N THR A 118 -18.38 -9.89 -1.37
CA THR A 118 -19.77 -10.36 -1.34
C THR A 118 -20.10 -11.29 -2.50
N ARG A 119 -19.16 -11.47 -3.44
CA ARG A 119 -19.35 -12.23 -4.68
C ARG A 119 -18.75 -13.63 -4.62
N VAL A 120 -17.64 -13.78 -3.89
CA VAL A 120 -16.91 -15.05 -3.75
C VAL A 120 -17.18 -15.58 -2.34
N LYS A 121 -17.75 -16.78 -2.25
CA LYS A 121 -17.89 -17.46 -0.96
C LYS A 121 -16.54 -18.02 -0.54
N THR A 122 -15.95 -17.43 0.49
CA THR A 122 -14.76 -17.94 1.17
C THR A 122 -15.20 -18.67 2.44
N ASP A 123 -14.47 -19.71 2.84
CA ASP A 123 -14.67 -20.34 4.15
C ASP A 123 -14.58 -19.30 5.28
N GLY A 124 -15.45 -19.40 6.29
CA GLY A 124 -15.55 -18.38 7.33
C GLY A 124 -14.27 -18.21 8.13
N GLU A 125 -13.56 -19.29 8.45
CA GLU A 125 -12.29 -19.23 9.17
C GLU A 125 -11.24 -18.47 8.35
N LEU A 126 -11.15 -18.80 7.06
CA LEU A 126 -10.22 -18.14 6.14
C LEU A 126 -10.58 -16.67 5.90
N GLN A 127 -11.86 -16.34 5.76
CA GLN A 127 -12.33 -14.96 5.55
C GLN A 127 -12.00 -14.06 6.75
N TYR A 128 -12.32 -14.50 7.97
CA TYR A 128 -11.98 -13.73 9.18
C TYR A 128 -10.47 -13.71 9.45
N GLY A 129 -9.75 -14.78 9.10
CA GLY A 129 -8.29 -14.82 9.14
C GLY A 129 -7.66 -13.79 8.21
N ALA A 130 -8.13 -13.70 6.98
CA ALA A 130 -7.72 -12.69 6.00
C ALA A 130 -8.02 -11.26 6.50
N ALA A 131 -9.20 -11.04 7.11
CA ALA A 131 -9.57 -9.74 7.65
C ALA A 131 -8.63 -9.30 8.78
N ARG A 132 -8.27 -10.21 9.69
CA ARG A 132 -7.28 -9.94 10.75
C ARG A 132 -5.90 -9.62 10.17
N ALA A 133 -5.45 -10.40 9.18
CA ALA A 133 -4.17 -10.18 8.53
C ALA A 133 -4.12 -8.80 7.83
N HIS A 134 -5.17 -8.47 7.08
CA HIS A 134 -5.35 -7.17 6.43
C HIS A 134 -5.28 -6.01 7.44
N ASN A 135 -6.07 -6.06 8.53
CA ASN A 135 -6.07 -4.98 9.53
C ASN A 135 -4.68 -4.79 10.18
N ARG A 136 -3.97 -5.90 10.47
CA ARG A 136 -2.60 -5.85 11.00
C ARG A 136 -1.62 -5.24 9.99
N ALA A 137 -1.75 -5.59 8.72
CA ALA A 137 -0.89 -5.08 7.65
C ALA A 137 -1.12 -3.57 7.42
N MET A 138 -2.38 -3.12 7.36
CA MET A 138 -2.74 -1.70 7.27
C MET A 138 -2.21 -0.90 8.47
N GLN A 139 -2.37 -1.44 9.68
CA GLN A 139 -1.84 -0.83 10.90
C GLN A 139 -0.31 -0.75 10.88
N ALA A 140 0.37 -1.80 10.43
CA ALA A 140 1.84 -1.82 10.32
C ALA A 140 2.33 -0.77 9.32
N PHE A 141 1.72 -0.70 8.14
CA PHE A 141 2.04 0.34 7.15
C PHE A 141 1.88 1.74 7.74
N CYS A 142 0.71 2.05 8.32
CA CYS A 142 0.43 3.39 8.84
C CYS A 142 1.21 3.74 10.12
N SER A 143 1.71 2.75 10.87
CA SER A 143 2.47 2.99 12.11
C SER A 143 3.81 3.71 11.91
N HIS A 144 4.27 3.85 10.67
CA HIS A 144 5.50 4.59 10.34
C HIS A 144 5.35 6.11 10.52
N ASP A 145 4.13 6.65 10.53
CA ASP A 145 3.90 8.10 10.58
C ASP A 145 2.49 8.45 11.10
N ASP A 146 2.41 9.31 12.12
CA ASP A 146 1.14 9.76 12.74
C ASP A 146 0.21 10.55 11.79
N ARG A 147 0.69 10.88 10.59
CA ARG A 147 -0.09 11.48 9.51
C ARG A 147 -0.89 10.43 8.72
N LEU A 148 -0.51 9.16 8.76
CA LEU A 148 -1.17 8.06 8.06
C LEU A 148 -2.26 7.46 8.95
N LEU A 149 -3.50 7.51 8.47
CA LEU A 149 -4.67 7.05 9.21
C LEU A 149 -5.24 5.82 8.49
N PRO A 150 -5.06 4.60 9.04
CA PRO A 150 -5.58 3.40 8.40
C PRO A 150 -7.11 3.39 8.44
N VAL A 151 -7.74 2.89 7.37
CA VAL A 151 -9.19 2.66 7.27
C VAL A 151 -9.48 1.17 7.10
#